data_AF-A0A9D6TP94-F1
#
_entry.id   AF-A0A9D6TP94-F1
#
_cell.length_a   1.000
_cell.length_b   1.000
_cell.length_c   1.000
_cell.angle_alpha   90.00
_cell.angle_beta   90.00
_cell.angle_gamma   90.00
#
_symmetry.space_group_name_H-M   'P 1'
#
loop_
_entity.id
_entity.type
_entity.pdbx_description
1 polymer ?
#
loop_
_entity_poly.entity_id
_entity_poly.type
_entity_poly.pdbx_seq_one_letter_code
_entity_poly.pdbx_strand_id
1 'polypeptide(L)'
;MNENANEFGRLVGAVLRRFFVQNAQPPPLDAELTAFGANLWSLVATRGLPRPLAAGERGEPGGMSEAECAPLVAHVLGGSADALRVEAARQLVKACFYPEFTTCRDSFRQVSPDGACRRQQLARGRGRVSGTHCVDCPHWIALAPAAHAEYVAAEWRAGAADFAAHRDVFLPEDFRALRRWLHARARQAPAITLQNPGSSA
;
A
#
# COMPACT_ATOMS: atom_id res chain seq x y z
N MET A 1 8.27 -8.51 -21.14
CA MET A 1 7.32 -8.32 -20.02
C MET A 1 5.95 -8.02 -20.60
N ASN A 2 4.87 -8.54 -20.01
CA ASN A 2 3.51 -8.20 -20.45
C ASN A 2 3.13 -6.79 -19.98
N GLU A 3 2.14 -6.17 -20.63
CA GLU A 3 1.71 -4.78 -20.37
C GLU A 3 1.37 -4.53 -18.89
N ASN A 4 0.71 -5.49 -18.24
CA ASN A 4 0.40 -5.44 -16.81
C ASN A 4 1.65 -5.33 -15.93
N ALA A 5 2.70 -6.09 -16.23
CA ALA A 5 3.96 -6.03 -15.49
C ALA A 5 4.63 -4.65 -15.64
N ASN A 6 4.61 -4.09 -16.84
CA ASN A 6 5.19 -2.78 -17.13
C ASN A 6 4.43 -1.66 -16.39
N GLU A 7 3.09 -1.68 -16.45
CA GLU A 7 2.27 -0.69 -15.76
C GLU A 7 2.42 -0.79 -14.24
N PHE A 8 2.37 -2.01 -13.69
CA PHE A 8 2.60 -2.25 -12.27
C PHE A 8 3.98 -1.75 -11.82
N GLY A 9 5.04 -2.08 -12.56
CA GLY A 9 6.40 -1.61 -12.29
C GLY A 9 6.50 -0.09 -12.33
N ARG A 10 5.85 0.58 -13.27
CA ARG A 10 5.79 2.05 -13.35
C ARG A 10 5.11 2.67 -12.12
N LEU A 11 3.97 2.11 -11.69
CA LEU A 11 3.24 2.59 -10.51
C LEU A 11 4.06 2.40 -9.22
N VAL A 12 4.66 1.21 -9.04
CA VAL A 12 5.54 0.92 -7.90
C VAL A 12 6.77 1.85 -7.91
N GLY A 13 7.38 2.06 -9.08
CA GLY A 13 8.51 2.98 -9.23
C GLY A 13 8.17 4.42 -8.82
N ALA A 14 6.99 4.92 -9.19
CA ALA A 14 6.52 6.24 -8.78
C ALA A 14 6.38 6.36 -7.25
N VAL A 15 5.77 5.34 -6.60
CA VAL A 15 5.65 5.27 -5.14
C VAL A 15 7.03 5.30 -4.48
N LEU A 16 7.98 4.50 -4.97
CA LEU A 16 9.33 4.42 -4.41
C LEU A 16 10.11 5.72 -4.57
N ARG A 17 10.05 6.37 -5.74
CA ARG A 17 10.72 7.67 -5.94
C ARG A 17 10.20 8.71 -4.95
N ARG A 18 8.87 8.85 -4.81
CA ARG A 18 8.29 9.77 -3.83
C ARG A 18 8.70 9.40 -2.41
N PHE A 19 8.64 8.12 -2.06
CA PHE A 19 8.97 7.63 -0.73
C PHE A 19 10.43 7.90 -0.33
N PHE A 20 11.38 7.79 -1.25
CA PHE A 20 12.78 8.13 -0.96
C PHE A 20 12.96 9.64 -0.82
N VAL A 21 12.42 10.43 -1.76
CA VAL A 21 12.50 11.90 -1.73
C VAL A 21 11.88 12.49 -0.45
N GLN A 22 10.70 12.02 -0.03
CA GLN A 22 10.04 12.51 1.19
C GLN A 22 10.81 12.18 2.47
N ASN A 23 11.73 11.20 2.43
CA ASN A 23 12.64 10.82 3.52
C ASN A 23 14.05 11.41 3.34
N ALA A 24 14.21 12.43 2.50
CA ALA A 24 15.48 13.10 2.21
C ALA A 24 16.57 12.13 1.74
N GLN A 25 16.19 11.07 1.04
CA GLN A 25 17.09 10.15 0.37
C GLN A 25 17.04 10.39 -1.15
N PRO A 26 18.16 10.16 -1.88
CA PRO A 26 18.11 10.16 -3.34
C PRO A 26 17.15 9.08 -3.83
N PRO A 27 16.38 9.33 -4.92
CA PRO A 27 15.56 8.29 -5.50
C PRO A 27 16.44 7.12 -5.99
N PRO A 28 15.98 5.86 -5.88
CA PRO A 28 16.72 4.72 -6.42
C PRO A 28 16.94 4.85 -7.92
N LEU A 29 17.99 4.20 -8.43
CA LEU A 29 18.29 4.18 -9.86
C LEU A 29 17.18 3.44 -10.62
N ASP A 30 16.98 3.80 -11.89
CA ASP A 30 15.92 3.23 -12.74
C ASP A 30 16.02 1.71 -12.88
N ALA A 31 17.24 1.18 -12.94
CA ALA A 31 17.48 -0.27 -12.96
C ALA A 31 17.00 -0.95 -11.67
N GLU A 32 17.20 -0.30 -10.52
CA GLU A 32 16.77 -0.85 -9.23
C GLU A 32 15.25 -0.77 -9.06
N LEU A 33 14.62 0.32 -9.51
CA LEU A 33 13.16 0.44 -9.54
C LEU A 33 12.52 -0.62 -10.44
N THR A 34 13.14 -0.86 -11.59
CA THR A 34 12.72 -1.91 -12.54
C THR A 34 12.81 -3.29 -11.89
N ALA A 35 13.95 -3.61 -11.26
CA ALA A 35 14.15 -4.88 -10.58
C ALA A 35 13.16 -5.08 -9.42
N PHE A 36 12.97 -4.05 -8.59
CA PHE A 36 12.00 -4.09 -7.49
C PHE A 36 10.58 -4.34 -8.00
N GLY A 37 10.15 -3.60 -9.02
CA GLY A 37 8.83 -3.77 -9.64
C GLY A 37 8.64 -5.16 -10.23
N ALA A 38 9.65 -5.69 -10.92
CA ALA A 38 9.63 -7.03 -11.50
C ALA A 38 9.55 -8.13 -10.43
N ASN A 39 10.34 -8.02 -9.35
CA ASN A 39 10.32 -9.00 -8.25
C ASN A 39 8.98 -8.98 -7.52
N LEU A 40 8.43 -7.79 -7.24
CA LEU A 40 7.11 -7.68 -6.62
C LEU A 40 6.00 -8.22 -7.54
N TRP A 41 6.10 -7.96 -8.85
CA TRP A 41 5.17 -8.52 -9.83
C TRP A 41 5.26 -10.06 -9.90
N SER A 42 6.45 -10.62 -9.80
CA SER A 42 6.66 -12.07 -9.75
C SER A 42 5.89 -12.71 -8.59
N LEU A 43 5.89 -12.08 -7.41
CA LEU A 43 5.06 -12.53 -6.28
C LEU A 43 3.57 -12.47 -6.60
N VAL A 44 3.10 -11.37 -7.21
CA VAL A 44 1.69 -11.23 -7.61
C VAL A 44 1.29 -12.28 -8.64
N ALA A 45 2.15 -12.55 -9.64
CA ALA A 45 1.91 -13.55 -10.67
C ALA A 45 1.90 -14.98 -10.09
N THR A 46 2.71 -15.25 -9.07
CA THR A 46 2.84 -16.58 -8.46
C THR A 46 1.73 -16.85 -7.44
N ARG A 47 1.41 -15.89 -6.57
CA ARG A 47 0.44 -16.07 -5.48
C ARG A 47 -0.98 -15.67 -5.86
N GLY A 48 -1.14 -14.87 -6.90
CA GLY A 48 -2.38 -14.18 -7.20
C GLY A 48 -2.61 -12.96 -6.30
N LEU A 49 -3.56 -12.13 -6.71
CA LEU A 49 -4.11 -11.07 -5.85
C LEU A 49 -5.24 -11.66 -4.98
N PRO A 50 -5.51 -11.06 -3.81
CA PRO A 50 -6.67 -11.44 -2.99
C PRO A 50 -7.97 -11.39 -3.80
N ARG A 51 -8.90 -12.31 -3.48
CA ARG A 51 -10.22 -12.37 -4.11
C ARG A 51 -10.94 -11.01 -3.96
N PRO A 52 -11.50 -10.44 -5.04
CA PRO A 52 -12.40 -9.30 -4.93
C PRO A 52 -13.63 -9.61 -4.09
N LEU A 53 -14.17 -8.60 -3.42
CA LEU A 53 -15.46 -8.72 -2.74
C LEU A 53 -16.59 -8.89 -3.76
N ALA A 54 -17.52 -9.79 -3.46
CA ALA A 54 -18.79 -9.90 -4.16
C ALA A 54 -19.71 -8.74 -3.73
N ALA A 55 -20.78 -8.52 -4.51
CA ALA A 55 -21.76 -7.48 -4.18
C ALA A 55 -22.35 -7.69 -2.78
N GLY A 56 -22.28 -6.66 -1.94
CA GLY A 56 -22.78 -6.69 -0.56
C GLY A 56 -21.83 -7.30 0.47
N GLU A 57 -20.72 -7.93 0.05
CA GLU A 57 -19.70 -8.39 1.00
C GLU A 57 -18.96 -7.21 1.63
N ARG A 58 -18.67 -7.31 2.94
CA ARG A 58 -17.93 -6.28 3.66
C ARG A 58 -16.42 -6.49 3.65
N GLY A 59 -15.99 -7.76 3.64
CA GLY A 59 -14.59 -8.14 3.84
C GLY A 59 -14.10 -7.91 5.28
N GLU A 60 -12.86 -8.32 5.54
CA GLU A 60 -12.17 -8.18 6.82
C GLU A 60 -10.83 -7.47 6.58
N PRO A 61 -10.40 -6.58 7.50
CA PRO A 61 -9.03 -6.08 7.54
C PRO A 61 -7.98 -7.17 7.38
N GLY A 62 -6.98 -6.90 6.53
CA GLY A 62 -5.84 -7.78 6.39
C GLY A 62 -4.95 -7.85 7.64
N GLY A 63 -4.33 -9.01 7.83
CA GLY A 63 -3.21 -9.21 8.73
C GLY A 63 -2.16 -10.06 8.01
N MET A 64 -0.89 -9.70 8.17
CA MET A 64 0.23 -10.53 7.72
C MET A 64 1.26 -10.48 8.84
N SER A 65 1.54 -11.65 9.41
CA SER A 65 2.55 -11.78 10.44
C SER A 65 3.94 -11.45 9.89
N GLU A 66 4.88 -11.11 10.76
CA GLU A 66 6.26 -10.88 10.31
C GLU A 66 6.87 -12.13 9.68
N ALA A 67 6.57 -13.32 10.22
CA ALA A 67 7.02 -14.60 9.68
C ALA A 67 6.51 -14.86 8.26
N GLU A 68 5.29 -14.41 7.94
CA GLU A 68 4.74 -14.50 6.59
C GLU A 68 5.27 -13.40 5.66
N CYS A 69 5.49 -12.19 6.18
CA CYS A 69 5.90 -11.03 5.39
C CYS A 69 7.38 -11.07 5.01
N ALA A 70 8.24 -11.45 5.95
CA ALA A 70 9.70 -11.45 5.81
C ALA A 70 10.21 -12.17 4.55
N PRO A 71 9.78 -13.41 4.22
CA PRO A 71 10.27 -14.08 3.01
C PRO A 71 9.84 -13.37 1.72
N LEU A 72 8.67 -12.72 1.69
CA LEU A 72 8.20 -11.95 0.54
C LEU A 72 9.02 -10.67 0.36
N VAL A 73 9.30 -9.98 1.46
CA VAL A 73 10.17 -8.81 1.45
C VAL A 73 11.56 -9.19 0.97
N ALA A 74 12.15 -10.28 1.46
CA ALA A 74 13.45 -10.77 1.02
C ALA A 74 13.48 -11.07 -0.48
N HIS A 75 12.41 -11.67 -1.03
CA HIS A 75 12.27 -11.91 -2.46
C HIS A 75 12.28 -10.60 -3.27
N VAL A 76 11.53 -9.58 -2.84
CA VAL A 76 11.49 -8.28 -3.52
C VAL A 76 12.86 -7.62 -3.53
N LEU A 77 13.59 -7.70 -2.41
CA LEU A 77 14.85 -6.98 -2.19
C LEU A 77 16.07 -7.62 -2.84
N GLY A 78 16.03 -8.91 -3.20
CA GLY A 78 17.16 -9.60 -3.82
C GLY A 78 18.46 -9.52 -2.99
N GLY A 79 18.35 -9.49 -1.66
CA GLY A 79 19.49 -9.39 -0.73
C GLY A 79 19.89 -7.97 -0.29
N SER A 80 19.19 -6.92 -0.75
CA SER A 80 19.41 -5.56 -0.23
C SER A 80 19.04 -5.45 1.25
N ALA A 81 19.92 -4.84 2.05
CA ALA A 81 19.73 -4.59 3.49
C ALA A 81 19.43 -3.12 3.83
N ASP A 82 19.19 -2.27 2.81
CA ASP A 82 18.86 -0.86 3.03
C ASP A 82 17.54 -0.73 3.81
N ALA A 83 17.58 -0.08 4.97
CA ALA A 83 16.45 -0.03 5.90
C ALA A 83 15.22 0.65 5.30
N LEU A 84 15.42 1.72 4.51
CA LEU A 84 14.31 2.43 3.87
C LEU A 84 13.67 1.58 2.76
N ARG A 85 14.48 0.86 1.98
CA ARG A 85 14.01 -0.09 0.97
C ARG A 85 13.27 -1.27 1.61
N VAL A 86 13.76 -1.80 2.73
CA VAL A 86 13.08 -2.85 3.52
C VAL A 86 11.70 -2.37 3.97
N GLU A 87 11.62 -1.15 4.50
CA GLU A 87 10.37 -0.54 4.93
C GLU A 87 9.37 -0.40 3.77
N ALA A 88 9.82 0.13 2.64
CA ALA A 88 9.00 0.29 1.45
C ALA A 88 8.49 -1.06 0.92
N ALA A 89 9.37 -2.06 0.82
CA ALA A 89 9.03 -3.42 0.41
C ALA A 89 7.97 -4.04 1.31
N ARG A 90 8.13 -3.94 2.64
CA ARG A 90 7.16 -4.46 3.60
C ARG A 90 5.77 -3.84 3.40
N GLN A 91 5.69 -2.53 3.20
CA GLN A 91 4.41 -1.86 2.99
C GLN A 91 3.79 -2.18 1.63
N LEU A 92 4.59 -2.27 0.56
CA LEU A 92 4.12 -2.60 -0.79
C LEU A 92 3.67 -4.06 -0.93
N VAL A 93 4.37 -5.00 -0.28
CA VAL A 93 3.94 -6.40 -0.16
C VAL A 93 2.57 -6.47 0.51
N LYS A 94 2.38 -5.77 1.65
CA LYS A 94 1.09 -5.70 2.33
C LYS A 94 0.00 -5.06 1.46
N ALA A 95 0.32 -4.00 0.72
CA ALA A 95 -0.60 -3.39 -0.22
C ALA A 95 -1.06 -4.39 -1.31
N CYS A 96 -0.18 -5.25 -1.80
CA CYS A 96 -0.53 -6.24 -2.82
C CYS A 96 -1.41 -7.37 -2.28
N PHE A 97 -1.19 -7.80 -1.04
CA PHE A 97 -1.77 -9.05 -0.51
C PHE A 97 -2.80 -8.87 0.62
N TYR A 98 -3.03 -7.65 1.12
CA TYR A 98 -4.12 -7.44 2.07
C TYR A 98 -5.49 -7.56 1.36
N PRO A 99 -6.43 -8.33 1.92
CA PRO A 99 -7.77 -8.46 1.36
C PRO A 99 -8.50 -7.11 1.29
N GLU A 100 -9.45 -7.06 0.37
CA GLU A 100 -10.38 -5.93 0.27
C GLU A 100 -11.39 -5.98 1.43
N PHE A 101 -11.71 -4.82 1.98
CA PHE A 101 -12.79 -4.60 2.95
C PHE A 101 -13.35 -3.19 2.71
N THR A 102 -14.59 -2.94 3.14
CA THR A 102 -15.32 -1.70 2.79
C THR A 102 -15.40 -0.68 3.93
N THR A 103 -15.19 -1.11 5.17
CA THR A 103 -15.31 -0.24 6.35
C THR A 103 -13.95 0.23 6.82
N CYS A 104 -13.69 1.54 6.74
CA CYS A 104 -12.42 2.10 7.22
C CYS A 104 -12.26 1.87 8.73
N ARG A 105 -11.04 1.52 9.15
CA ARG A 105 -10.72 1.36 10.58
C ARG A 105 -10.50 2.70 11.30
N ASP A 106 -10.56 3.81 10.56
CA ASP A 106 -10.25 5.17 11.03
C ASP A 106 -9.00 5.28 11.90
N SER A 107 -8.02 4.40 11.65
CA SER A 107 -6.76 4.33 12.41
C SER A 107 -5.94 5.62 12.32
N PHE A 108 -6.27 6.49 11.36
CA PHE A 108 -5.69 7.82 11.23
C PHE A 108 -6.25 8.85 12.20
N ARG A 109 -7.28 8.50 12.98
CA ARG A 109 -7.87 9.27 14.07
C ARG A 109 -7.41 8.75 15.44
N GLN A 110 -6.68 7.62 15.49
CA GLN A 110 -6.31 6.98 16.74
C GLN A 110 -5.37 7.88 17.55
N VAL A 111 -5.81 8.26 18.75
CA VAL A 111 -5.10 9.14 19.67
C VAL A 111 -4.28 8.31 20.66
N SER A 112 -3.04 8.71 20.89
CA SER A 112 -2.18 8.15 21.92
C SER A 112 -2.49 8.75 23.29
N PRO A 113 -2.06 8.14 24.41
CA PRO A 113 -2.32 8.68 25.75
C PRO A 113 -1.84 10.12 25.97
N ASP A 114 -0.85 10.57 25.20
CA ASP A 114 -0.31 11.94 25.16
C ASP A 114 -1.17 12.93 24.35
N GLY A 115 -2.34 12.51 23.84
CA GLY A 115 -3.23 13.32 23.03
C GLY A 115 -2.82 13.45 21.55
N ALA A 116 -1.69 12.87 21.14
CA ALA A 116 -1.22 12.96 19.77
C ALA A 116 -1.88 11.93 18.86
N CYS A 117 -2.27 12.35 17.65
CA CYS A 117 -2.65 11.41 16.60
C CYS A 117 -1.43 10.99 15.79
N ARG A 118 -0.85 9.81 16.10
CA ARG A 118 0.41 9.33 15.51
C ARG A 118 0.40 9.31 13.98
N ARG A 119 -0.75 9.15 13.34
CA ARG A 119 -0.85 9.07 11.87
C ARG A 119 -1.05 10.42 11.19
N GLN A 120 -1.34 11.47 11.97
CA GLN A 120 -1.40 12.86 11.49
C GLN A 120 -0.05 13.58 11.73
N GLN A 121 0.92 12.93 12.39
CA GLN A 121 2.27 13.48 12.53
C GLN A 121 3.05 13.36 11.22
N LEU A 122 3.57 14.47 10.71
CA LEU A 122 4.36 14.52 9.47
C LEU A 122 5.50 13.48 9.45
N ALA A 123 6.29 13.40 10.53
CA ALA A 123 7.39 12.46 10.63
C ALA A 123 6.93 10.99 10.49
N ARG A 124 5.74 10.65 10.98
CA ARG A 124 5.16 9.31 10.84
C ARG A 124 4.56 9.07 9.46
N GLY A 125 3.99 10.09 8.85
CA GLY A 125 3.49 10.05 7.46
C GLY A 125 4.63 9.82 6.46
N ARG A 126 5.78 10.48 6.65
CA ARG A 126 6.99 10.27 5.83
C ARG A 126 7.50 8.84 5.85
N GLY A 127 7.34 8.15 6.98
CA GLY A 127 7.66 6.72 7.10
C GLY A 127 6.70 5.77 6.36
N ARG A 128 5.68 6.27 5.65
CA ARG A 128 4.65 5.44 5.00
C ARG A 128 4.54 5.70 3.50
N VAL A 129 4.47 4.61 2.72
CA VAL A 129 4.18 4.70 1.27
C VAL A 129 2.73 5.12 1.01
N SER A 130 1.84 4.90 1.98
CA SER A 130 0.41 5.25 1.93
C SER A 130 0.08 6.56 2.66
N GLY A 131 1.07 7.27 3.20
CA GLY A 131 0.82 8.47 3.99
C GLY A 131 0.08 8.21 5.29
N THR A 132 -0.95 8.98 5.59
CA THR A 132 -1.67 8.94 6.89
C THR A 132 -2.52 7.66 7.06
N HIS A 133 -3.00 7.09 5.97
CA HIS A 133 -3.89 5.93 6.02
C HIS A 133 -3.14 4.61 6.21
N CYS A 134 -3.89 3.53 6.43
CA CYS A 134 -3.33 2.20 6.21
C CYS A 134 -3.12 1.95 4.70
N VAL A 135 -2.20 1.03 4.38
CA VAL A 135 -1.96 0.57 3.00
C VAL A 135 -3.20 -0.07 2.35
N ASP A 136 -4.11 -0.58 3.17
CA ASP A 136 -5.35 -1.26 2.78
C ASP A 136 -6.61 -0.40 2.98
N CYS A 137 -6.47 0.91 3.24
CA CYS A 137 -7.63 1.78 3.46
C CYS A 137 -8.62 1.76 2.28
N PRO A 138 -9.93 1.52 2.51
CA PRO A 138 -10.92 1.44 1.44
C PRO A 138 -11.10 2.75 0.67
N HIS A 139 -10.86 3.90 1.33
CA HIS A 139 -11.06 5.22 0.73
C HIS A 139 -10.10 5.54 -0.41
N TRP A 140 -9.01 4.77 -0.57
CA TRP A 140 -8.17 4.86 -1.78
C TRP A 140 -8.96 4.52 -3.05
N ILE A 141 -9.91 3.59 -2.91
CA ILE A 141 -10.77 3.10 -3.98
C ILE A 141 -12.09 3.87 -3.97
N ALA A 142 -12.76 3.89 -2.83
CA ALA A 142 -14.16 4.31 -2.72
C ALA A 142 -14.37 5.82 -2.89
N LEU A 143 -13.38 6.64 -2.53
CA LEU A 143 -13.50 8.10 -2.61
C LEU A 143 -12.75 8.68 -3.80
N ALA A 144 -13.35 9.70 -4.42
CA ALA A 144 -12.63 10.59 -5.32
C ALA A 144 -11.51 11.32 -4.55
N PRO A 145 -10.43 11.76 -5.22
CA PRO A 145 -9.32 12.44 -4.55
C PRO A 145 -9.72 13.64 -3.71
N ALA A 146 -10.62 14.50 -4.23
CA ALA A 146 -11.14 15.67 -3.52
C ALA A 146 -11.94 15.27 -2.27
N ALA A 147 -12.91 14.37 -2.41
CA ALA A 147 -13.72 13.87 -1.30
C ALA A 147 -12.86 13.19 -0.22
N HIS A 148 -11.82 12.44 -0.60
CA HIS A 148 -10.89 11.86 0.38
C HIS A 148 -10.11 12.95 1.12
N ALA A 149 -9.67 14.00 0.42
CA ALA A 149 -8.95 15.11 1.03
C ALA A 149 -9.84 15.92 1.98
N GLU A 150 -11.08 16.23 1.59
CA GLU A 150 -12.07 16.88 2.44
C GLU A 150 -12.37 16.06 3.70
N TYR A 151 -12.59 14.76 3.54
CA TYR A 151 -12.79 13.82 4.65
C TYR A 151 -11.62 13.86 5.63
N VAL A 152 -10.38 13.79 5.14
CA VAL A 152 -9.18 13.81 6.01
C VAL A 152 -8.99 15.17 6.67
N ALA A 153 -9.20 16.27 5.94
CA ALA A 153 -9.08 17.62 6.46
C ALA A 153 -10.06 17.90 7.60
N ALA A 154 -11.32 17.44 7.46
CA ALA A 154 -12.35 17.59 8.49
C ALA A 154 -12.02 16.84 9.80
N GLU A 155 -11.19 15.80 9.71
CA GLU A 155 -10.81 14.93 10.81
C GLU A 155 -9.41 15.25 11.38
N TRP A 156 -8.80 16.33 10.88
CA TRP A 156 -7.45 16.72 11.28
C TRP A 156 -7.44 17.40 12.64
N ARG A 157 -6.73 16.83 13.60
CA ARG A 157 -6.77 17.24 15.02
C ARG A 157 -6.11 18.59 15.29
N ALA A 158 -4.97 18.85 14.65
CA ALA A 158 -4.24 20.11 14.79
C ALA A 158 -4.78 21.23 13.87
N GLY A 159 -5.90 20.98 13.18
CA GLY A 159 -6.43 21.85 12.13
C GLY A 159 -5.85 21.54 10.75
N ALA A 160 -6.65 21.78 9.71
CA ALA A 160 -6.36 21.33 8.34
C ALA A 160 -5.14 22.00 7.68
N ALA A 161 -4.51 23.01 8.31
CA ALA A 161 -3.37 23.73 7.74
C ALA A 161 -2.13 22.84 7.56
N ASP A 162 -1.79 22.03 8.56
CA ASP A 162 -0.65 21.08 8.48
C ASP A 162 -0.91 20.00 7.42
N PHE A 163 -2.14 19.48 7.38
CA PHE A 163 -2.57 18.58 6.32
C PHE A 163 -2.42 19.19 4.93
N ALA A 164 -2.90 20.42 4.73
CA ALA A 164 -2.84 21.12 3.45
C ALA A 164 -1.38 21.38 3.03
N ALA A 165 -0.52 21.79 3.96
CA ALA A 165 0.90 22.05 3.70
C ALA A 165 1.69 20.78 3.31
N HIS A 166 1.21 19.60 3.71
CA HIS A 166 1.88 18.32 3.49
C HIS A 166 0.98 17.28 2.83
N ARG A 167 0.05 17.74 1.99
CA ARG A 167 -0.97 16.88 1.35
C ARG A 167 -0.36 15.71 0.60
N ASP A 168 0.76 15.91 -0.10
CA ASP A 168 1.40 14.85 -0.89
C ASP A 168 2.07 13.75 -0.04
N VAL A 169 2.37 14.05 1.22
CA VAL A 169 2.86 13.05 2.18
C VAL A 169 1.69 12.29 2.78
N PHE A 170 0.59 12.96 3.11
CA PHE A 170 -0.54 12.35 3.82
C PHE A 170 -1.54 11.65 2.91
N LEU A 171 -1.75 12.15 1.70
CA LEU A 171 -2.60 11.60 0.65
C LEU A 171 -1.88 11.44 -0.70
N PRO A 172 -0.89 10.55 -0.78
CA PRO A 172 -0.13 10.37 -2.00
C PRO A 172 -0.96 9.81 -3.18
N GLU A 173 -0.99 10.54 -4.30
CA GLU A 173 -1.75 10.14 -5.48
C GLU A 173 -1.13 8.97 -6.25
N ASP A 174 0.20 8.82 -6.24
CA ASP A 174 0.83 7.64 -6.84
C ASP A 174 0.43 6.33 -6.12
N PHE A 175 0.27 6.38 -4.79
CA PHE A 175 -0.18 5.23 -4.02
C PHE A 175 -1.65 4.94 -4.28
N ARG A 176 -2.48 6.00 -4.41
CA ARG A 176 -3.88 5.83 -4.87
C ARG A 176 -3.94 5.16 -6.23
N ALA A 177 -3.12 5.58 -7.18
CA ALA A 177 -3.06 5.00 -8.51
C ALA A 177 -2.70 3.50 -8.43
N LEU A 178 -1.69 3.13 -7.64
CA LEU A 178 -1.34 1.74 -7.37
C LEU A 178 -2.52 0.95 -6.77
N ARG A 179 -3.20 1.49 -5.75
CA ARG A 179 -4.34 0.83 -5.12
C ARG A 179 -5.49 0.59 -6.08
N ARG A 180 -5.85 1.60 -6.89
CA ARG A 180 -6.90 1.49 -7.91
C ARG A 180 -6.55 0.45 -8.98
N TRP A 181 -5.30 0.43 -9.42
CA TRP A 181 -4.80 -0.56 -10.36
C TRP A 181 -4.90 -1.98 -9.80
N LEU A 182 -4.41 -2.22 -8.58
CA LEU A 182 -4.51 -3.52 -7.89
C LEU A 182 -5.96 -4.00 -7.77
N HIS A 183 -6.86 -3.09 -7.37
CA HIS A 183 -8.29 -3.37 -7.23
C HIS A 183 -8.96 -3.75 -8.56
N ALA A 184 -8.64 -3.04 -9.65
CA ALA A 184 -9.13 -3.36 -10.99
C ALA A 184 -8.55 -4.70 -11.47
N ARG A 185 -7.25 -4.93 -11.25
CA ARG A 185 -6.57 -6.15 -11.67
C ARG A 185 -7.13 -7.40 -10.99
N ALA A 186 -7.42 -7.33 -9.69
CA ALA A 186 -8.00 -8.45 -8.95
C ALA A 186 -9.36 -8.90 -9.53
N ARG A 187 -10.14 -7.99 -10.11
CA ARG A 187 -11.44 -8.28 -10.75
C ARG A 187 -11.33 -8.83 -12.16
N GLN A 188 -10.20 -8.63 -12.81
CA GLN A 188 -9.90 -9.19 -14.14
C GLN A 188 -9.15 -10.51 -14.06
N ALA A 189 -8.54 -10.81 -12.92
CA ALA A 189 -7.84 -12.07 -12.70
C ALA A 189 -8.86 -13.21 -12.66
N PRO A 190 -8.65 -14.32 -13.40
CA PRO A 190 -9.46 -15.51 -13.21
C PRO A 190 -9.35 -15.94 -11.75
N ALA A 191 -10.46 -16.40 -11.16
CA ALA A 191 -10.45 -16.91 -9.81
C ALA A 191 -9.43 -18.05 -9.72
N ILE A 192 -8.32 -17.83 -9.02
CA ILE A 192 -7.39 -18.90 -8.72
C ILE A 192 -8.05 -19.73 -7.64
N THR A 193 -8.60 -20.88 -8.04
CA THR A 193 -9.03 -21.91 -7.09
C THR A 193 -7.77 -22.40 -6.39
N LEU A 194 -7.49 -21.90 -5.20
CA LEU A 194 -6.50 -22.50 -4.32
C LEU A 194 -7.01 -23.90 -3.99
N GLN A 195 -6.47 -24.92 -4.66
CA GLN A 195 -6.63 -26.30 -4.20
C GLN A 195 -5.90 -26.38 -2.87
N ASN A 196 -6.65 -26.59 -1.78
CA ASN A 196 -6.06 -26.90 -0.48
C ASN A 196 -5.23 -28.19 -0.63
N PRO A 197 -3.90 -28.16 -0.41
CA PRO A 197 -3.12 -29.37 -0.31
C PRO A 197 -3.37 -29.98 1.09
N GLY A 198 -4.52 -30.64 1.26
CA GLY A 198 -4.91 -31.10 2.60
C GLY A 198 -6.25 -31.81 2.62
N SER A 199 -6.41 -32.85 1.82
CA SER A 199 -7.39 -33.93 2.06
C SER A 199 -6.95 -35.16 1.28
N SER A 200 -5.86 -35.78 1.73
CA SER A 200 -5.68 -37.22 1.53
C SER A 200 -6.10 -37.88 2.84
N ALA A 201 -7.08 -38.76 2.71
CA ALA A 201 -7.65 -39.61 3.75
C ALA A 201 -6.61 -40.58 4.36
#